data_AF-A0PPQ9-F1
#
_entry.id   AF-A0PPQ9-F1
#
_cell.length_a   1.000
_cell.length_b   1.000
_cell.length_c   1.000
_cell.angle_alpha   90.00
_cell.angle_beta   90.00
_cell.angle_gamma   90.00
#
_symmetry.space_group_name_H-M   'P 1'
#
loop_
_entity.id
_entity.type
_entity.pdbx_description
1 polymer ?
#
loop_
_entity_poly.entity_id
_entity_poly.type
_entity_poly.pdbx_seq_one_letter_code
_entity_poly.pdbx_strand_id
1 'polypeptide(L)'
;MTLTPEAKTAAEPLTQDEAIASLGNYGYGWSDSDAAGAAAQRGLSEAVVRDISAKKNEPEWMLQTRLKALRIFERKPMPNWGSNLAGIDFDNIKYFVRSTEKQAASWDDLPEDIRNTYDRLGIPEAEKQRLVAGVAAQYESEVVYHQIREDLEAQGVIFLDTDTGLREHPEIFKQYFGTVIPAGDNKFSALNTAVWSGGSFIYVPPGVHVDIPLQAYFRINTENMGQFERTLIIADEGSYVHYVEGCTAPIYKSDSLHSAVVEIIVKPHAWVRYTTIQNWSNNVYNLVTKRARAEAGATMEWIDGNIGSKVTMKYPAVWMTGEHAKGEVLSVAFAGEDQHQDTGAKILHLAPNTSSNIVSKSVARGGGRTSYRGLVQVNKGAHGSRSSVKCDALLVDTISRSDTYPYVDIREDDVTMGHEATVSKVSENQLFYLMSRGLTEDEAMAMVVRGFVEPIAKELPMEYALELNRLIELQMEGAVG
;
A
#
# COMPACT_ATOMS: atom_id res chain seq x y z
N MET A 1 53.64 25.42 -26.53
CA MET A 1 52.96 24.18 -26.91
C MET A 1 52.38 23.57 -25.65
N THR A 2 51.13 23.89 -25.37
CA THR A 2 50.30 23.29 -24.33
C THR A 2 49.55 22.12 -24.96
N LEU A 3 49.69 20.92 -24.39
CA LEU A 3 48.94 19.74 -24.78
C LEU A 3 47.69 19.65 -23.90
N THR A 4 46.53 19.66 -24.56
CA THR A 4 45.19 19.50 -23.98
C THR A 4 44.91 18.00 -23.71
N PRO A 5 44.23 17.61 -22.62
CA PRO A 5 43.81 16.23 -22.43
C PRO A 5 42.58 15.90 -23.29
N GLU A 6 42.55 14.69 -23.85
CA GLU A 6 41.44 14.15 -24.64
C GLU A 6 40.17 13.99 -23.78
N ALA A 7 39.05 14.48 -24.30
CA ALA A 7 37.73 14.30 -23.71
C ALA A 7 37.24 12.85 -23.94
N LYS A 8 36.82 12.17 -22.86
CA LYS A 8 36.06 10.93 -22.96
C LYS A 8 34.72 11.22 -23.63
N THR A 9 34.46 10.58 -24.76
CA THR A 9 33.17 10.56 -25.45
C THR A 9 32.11 9.94 -24.54
N ALA A 10 31.05 10.70 -24.24
CA ALA A 10 29.84 10.17 -23.62
C ALA A 10 29.14 9.25 -24.64
N ALA A 11 28.67 8.08 -24.18
CA ALA A 11 27.88 7.17 -25.00
C ALA A 11 26.55 7.85 -25.39
N GLU A 12 26.12 7.68 -26.64
CA GLU A 12 24.85 8.22 -27.12
C GLU A 12 23.66 7.57 -26.38
N PRO A 13 22.61 8.34 -26.04
CA PRO A 13 21.41 7.81 -25.38
C PRO A 13 20.66 6.87 -26.34
N LEU A 14 20.23 5.72 -25.81
CA LEU A 14 19.44 4.73 -26.54
C LEU A 14 18.15 5.37 -27.07
N THR A 15 17.75 4.97 -28.28
CA THR A 15 16.42 5.33 -28.79
C THR A 15 15.35 4.61 -27.99
N GLN A 16 14.14 5.17 -27.95
CA GLN A 16 13.02 4.62 -27.16
C GLN A 16 12.73 3.16 -27.52
N ASP A 17 12.79 2.80 -28.81
CA ASP A 17 12.56 1.44 -29.28
C ASP A 17 13.71 0.47 -28.95
N GLU A 18 14.96 0.96 -28.91
CA GLU A 18 16.13 0.15 -28.48
C GLU A 18 16.16 -0.04 -26.96
N ALA A 19 15.71 0.97 -26.20
CA ALA A 19 15.45 0.82 -24.76
C ALA A 19 14.36 -0.23 -24.52
N ILE A 20 13.27 -0.20 -25.30
CA ILE A 20 12.16 -1.17 -25.25
C ILE A 20 12.64 -2.59 -25.62
N ALA A 21 13.43 -2.76 -26.68
CA ALA A 21 13.96 -4.06 -27.08
C ALA A 21 15.00 -4.62 -26.08
N SER A 22 15.76 -3.75 -25.41
CA SER A 22 16.70 -4.15 -24.34
C SER A 22 16.00 -4.68 -23.08
N LEU A 23 14.72 -4.32 -22.90
CA LEU A 23 13.86 -4.76 -21.79
C LEU A 23 13.15 -6.09 -22.09
N GLY A 24 12.93 -6.44 -23.37
CA GLY A 24 12.25 -7.68 -23.79
C GLY A 24 13.02 -8.99 -23.53
N ASN A 25 14.30 -8.92 -23.17
CA ASN A 25 15.13 -10.08 -22.82
C ASN A 25 15.27 -10.31 -21.30
N TYR A 26 14.41 -9.70 -20.48
CA TYR A 26 14.54 -9.75 -19.02
C TYR A 26 14.01 -11.05 -18.40
N GLY A 27 14.95 -11.94 -18.03
CA GLY A 27 14.79 -12.79 -16.86
C GLY A 27 15.09 -11.98 -15.59
N TYR A 28 14.05 -11.58 -14.84
CA TYR A 28 14.22 -10.91 -13.54
C TYR A 28 14.71 -11.91 -12.49
N GLY A 29 15.88 -11.66 -11.90
CA GLY A 29 16.49 -12.55 -10.90
C GLY A 29 17.79 -12.02 -10.29
N TRP A 30 17.84 -10.73 -9.95
CA TRP A 30 18.99 -10.15 -9.24
C TRP A 30 18.62 -9.95 -7.77
N SER A 31 19.45 -10.50 -6.88
CA SER A 31 19.33 -10.40 -5.42
C SER A 31 20.61 -9.80 -4.87
N ASP A 32 20.51 -8.86 -3.93
CA ASP A 32 21.67 -8.28 -3.26
C ASP A 32 22.37 -9.30 -2.34
N SER A 33 23.56 -8.94 -1.84
CA SER A 33 24.29 -9.77 -0.87
C SER A 33 23.57 -9.78 0.50
N ASP A 34 22.86 -10.87 0.82
CA ASP A 34 22.09 -11.06 2.08
C ASP A 34 22.96 -11.45 3.30
N ALA A 35 24.00 -10.67 3.60
CA ALA A 35 24.82 -10.95 4.80
C ALA A 35 24.04 -10.73 6.11
N ALA A 36 23.12 -9.76 6.12
CA ALA A 36 22.31 -9.39 7.28
C ALA A 36 21.18 -10.38 7.56
N GLY A 37 20.45 -10.82 6.53
CA GLY A 37 19.39 -11.81 6.66
C GLY A 37 19.92 -13.21 6.94
N ALA A 38 21.14 -13.56 6.54
CA ALA A 38 21.78 -14.83 6.92
C ALA A 38 21.98 -14.97 8.45
N ALA A 39 22.11 -13.86 9.18
CA ALA A 39 22.28 -13.84 10.63
C ALA A 39 20.96 -13.68 11.42
N ALA A 40 19.84 -13.42 10.74
CA ALA A 40 18.55 -13.17 11.39
C ALA A 40 17.92 -14.47 11.92
N GLN A 41 17.36 -14.41 13.13
CA GLN A 41 16.63 -15.53 13.72
C GLN A 41 15.31 -15.76 12.99
N ARG A 42 15.02 -17.02 12.67
CA ARG A 42 13.72 -17.46 12.15
C ARG A 42 12.75 -17.78 13.29
N GLY A 43 11.47 -17.63 13.00
CA GLY A 43 10.39 -17.98 13.91
C GLY A 43 10.06 -16.88 14.90
N LEU A 44 8.85 -16.97 15.45
CA LEU A 44 8.31 -15.99 16.38
C LEU A 44 8.41 -16.50 17.81
N SER A 45 9.04 -15.73 18.69
CA SER A 45 9.13 -16.05 20.12
C SER A 45 9.22 -14.80 20.98
N GLU A 46 9.03 -14.96 22.29
CA GLU A 46 9.24 -13.89 23.26
C GLU A 46 10.68 -13.34 23.20
N ALA A 47 11.68 -14.19 22.95
CA ALA A 47 13.07 -13.77 22.81
C ALA A 47 13.27 -12.83 21.61
N VAL A 48 12.66 -13.15 20.47
CA VAL A 48 12.68 -12.31 19.27
C VAL A 48 12.02 -10.95 19.53
N VAL A 49 10.85 -10.93 20.18
CA VAL A 49 10.15 -9.68 20.52
C VAL A 49 10.98 -8.80 21.47
N ARG A 50 11.62 -9.40 22.48
CA ARG A 50 12.51 -8.68 23.40
C ARG A 50 13.75 -8.14 22.69
N ASP A 51 14.34 -8.92 21.79
CA ASP A 51 15.49 -8.53 20.99
C ASP A 51 15.17 -7.34 20.07
N ILE A 52 14.02 -7.35 19.38
CA ILE A 52 13.54 -6.22 18.57
C ILE A 52 13.45 -4.96 19.43
N SER A 53 12.75 -5.04 20.55
CA SER A 53 12.52 -3.90 21.45
C SER A 53 13.83 -3.34 22.02
N ALA A 54 14.76 -4.23 22.41
CA ALA A 54 16.09 -3.85 22.90
C ALA A 54 16.94 -3.18 21.82
N LYS A 55 16.97 -3.72 20.60
CA LYS A 55 17.72 -3.15 19.46
C LYS A 55 17.22 -1.76 19.06
N LYS A 56 15.93 -1.50 19.26
CA LYS A 56 15.27 -0.21 19.01
C LYS A 56 15.32 0.75 20.19
N ASN A 57 15.85 0.32 21.33
CA ASN A 57 15.91 1.10 22.57
C ASN A 57 14.52 1.65 22.97
N GLU A 58 13.49 0.81 22.89
CA GLU A 58 12.11 1.20 23.19
C GLU A 58 11.84 1.35 24.69
N PRO A 59 10.88 2.21 25.08
CA PRO A 59 10.44 2.30 26.47
C PRO A 59 9.70 1.02 26.90
N GLU A 60 9.79 0.69 28.20
CA GLU A 60 9.22 -0.54 28.79
C GLU A 60 7.73 -0.76 28.46
N TRP A 61 6.95 0.31 28.36
CA TRP A 61 5.52 0.19 28.03
C TRP A 61 5.28 -0.36 26.62
N MET A 62 6.17 -0.05 25.67
CA MET A 62 6.08 -0.59 24.31
C MET A 62 6.45 -2.07 24.29
N LEU A 63 7.52 -2.46 25.01
CA LEU A 63 7.88 -3.87 25.18
C LEU A 63 6.71 -4.68 25.75
N GLN A 64 6.07 -4.20 26.81
CA GLN A 64 4.90 -4.87 27.40
C GLN A 64 3.72 -4.96 26.42
N THR A 65 3.55 -3.95 25.58
CA THR A 65 2.53 -3.94 24.51
C THR A 65 2.83 -5.02 23.47
N ARG A 66 4.08 -5.12 23.00
CA ARG A 66 4.54 -6.15 22.06
C ARG A 66 4.35 -7.57 22.62
N LEU A 67 4.75 -7.81 23.88
CA LEU A 67 4.61 -9.10 24.55
C LEU A 67 3.14 -9.50 24.79
N LYS A 68 2.27 -8.53 25.07
CA LYS A 68 0.82 -8.77 25.12
C LYS A 68 0.27 -9.15 23.74
N ALA A 69 0.72 -8.49 22.69
CA ALA A 69 0.30 -8.76 21.31
C ALA A 69 0.73 -10.17 20.85
N LEU A 70 1.96 -10.60 21.19
CA LEU A 70 2.44 -11.96 20.93
C LEU A 70 1.49 -13.03 21.53
N ARG A 71 1.15 -12.90 22.80
CA ARG A 71 0.20 -13.82 23.47
C ARG A 71 -1.19 -13.83 22.83
N ILE A 72 -1.63 -12.68 22.30
CA ILE A 72 -2.91 -12.59 21.57
C ILE A 72 -2.79 -13.33 20.23
N PHE A 73 -1.68 -13.15 19.51
CA PHE A 73 -1.41 -13.84 18.25
C PHE A 73 -1.40 -15.36 18.41
N GLU A 74 -0.71 -15.88 19.43
CA GLU A 74 -0.63 -17.32 19.74
C GLU A 74 -2.01 -17.91 20.05
N ARG A 75 -2.86 -17.18 20.78
CA ARG A 75 -4.20 -17.63 21.16
C ARG A 75 -5.22 -17.56 20.03
N LYS A 76 -5.11 -16.59 19.12
CA LYS A 76 -6.09 -16.41 18.03
C LYS A 76 -5.89 -17.48 16.95
N PRO A 77 -6.95 -18.19 16.52
CA PRO A 77 -6.85 -19.13 15.40
C PRO A 77 -6.60 -18.38 14.09
N MET A 78 -6.02 -19.08 13.11
CA MET A 78 -6.00 -18.58 11.73
C MET A 78 -7.42 -18.34 11.23
N PRO A 79 -7.67 -17.27 10.44
CA PRO A 79 -8.99 -17.05 9.88
C PRO A 79 -9.36 -18.20 8.94
N ASN A 80 -10.61 -18.62 9.00
CA ASN A 80 -11.19 -19.70 8.18
C ASN A 80 -12.11 -19.16 7.07
N TRP A 81 -11.96 -17.89 6.74
CA TRP A 81 -12.74 -17.16 5.74
C TRP A 81 -11.81 -16.32 4.86
N GLY A 82 -12.29 -15.94 3.68
CA GLY A 82 -11.49 -15.23 2.68
C GLY A 82 -10.61 -16.19 1.88
N SER A 83 -9.36 -15.83 1.67
CA SER A 83 -8.37 -16.61 0.92
C SER A 83 -7.78 -17.75 1.75
N ASN A 84 -7.20 -18.76 1.08
CA ASN A 84 -6.48 -19.84 1.77
C ASN A 84 -5.14 -19.34 2.32
N LEU A 85 -4.97 -19.39 3.65
CA LEU A 85 -3.75 -18.97 4.34
C LEU A 85 -2.94 -20.14 4.94
N ALA A 86 -3.28 -21.39 4.59
CA ALA A 86 -2.64 -22.56 5.18
C ALA A 86 -1.15 -22.71 4.81
N GLY A 87 -0.69 -22.04 3.74
CA GLY A 87 0.69 -22.08 3.30
C GLY A 87 1.64 -21.15 4.06
N ILE A 88 1.14 -20.36 5.02
CA ILE A 88 2.00 -19.46 5.82
C ILE A 88 2.73 -20.27 6.89
N ASP A 89 4.04 -20.38 6.75
CA ASP A 89 4.93 -20.97 7.76
C ASP A 89 5.55 -19.87 8.64
N PHE A 90 4.94 -19.61 9.79
CA PHE A 90 5.40 -18.60 10.75
C PHE A 90 6.77 -18.91 11.36
N ASP A 91 7.18 -20.18 11.41
CA ASP A 91 8.45 -20.59 12.01
C ASP A 91 9.62 -20.36 11.05
N ASN A 92 9.35 -20.28 9.75
CA ASN A 92 10.36 -20.05 8.72
C ASN A 92 10.60 -18.56 8.39
N ILE A 93 9.73 -17.66 8.87
CA ILE A 93 9.81 -16.21 8.63
C ILE A 93 10.90 -15.58 9.50
N LYS A 94 11.68 -14.66 8.90
CA LYS A 94 12.54 -13.71 9.63
C LYS A 94 11.71 -12.46 9.97
N TYR A 95 11.51 -12.20 11.26
CA TYR A 95 10.63 -11.10 11.73
C TYR A 95 11.33 -9.76 11.88
N PHE A 96 12.66 -9.76 11.92
CA PHE A 96 13.45 -8.54 12.01
C PHE A 96 14.82 -8.77 11.38
N VAL A 97 15.17 -7.94 10.41
CA VAL A 97 16.47 -7.92 9.75
C VAL A 97 16.95 -6.48 9.78
N ARG A 98 18.08 -6.23 10.47
CA ARG A 98 18.69 -4.89 10.49
C ARG A 98 19.25 -4.59 9.10
N SER A 99 18.98 -3.38 8.58
CA SER A 99 19.67 -2.98 7.36
C SER A 99 21.15 -2.76 7.69
N THR A 100 22.05 -3.24 6.84
CA THR A 100 23.49 -2.96 6.95
C THR A 100 23.85 -1.57 6.43
N GLU A 101 22.89 -0.86 5.85
CA GLU A 101 23.09 0.44 5.21
C GLU A 101 22.90 1.58 6.21
N LYS A 102 23.77 2.59 6.15
CA LYS A 102 23.57 3.82 6.93
C LYS A 102 22.37 4.58 6.35
N GLN A 103 21.61 5.24 7.22
CA GLN A 103 20.61 6.22 6.75
C GLN A 103 21.29 7.24 5.83
N ALA A 104 20.81 7.32 4.59
CA ALA A 104 21.21 8.31 3.61
C ALA A 104 20.61 9.66 4.02
N ALA A 105 21.42 10.72 3.99
CA ALA A 105 20.99 12.07 4.34
C ALA A 105 20.56 12.90 3.12
N SER A 106 20.91 12.44 1.92
CA SER A 106 20.59 13.10 0.65
C SER A 106 20.36 12.07 -0.46
N TRP A 107 19.71 12.51 -1.55
CA TRP A 107 19.51 11.68 -2.75
C TRP A 107 20.82 11.12 -3.32
N ASP A 108 21.90 11.90 -3.26
CA ASP A 108 23.20 11.50 -3.77
C ASP A 108 23.89 10.44 -2.89
N ASP A 109 23.47 10.35 -1.63
CA ASP A 109 23.92 9.34 -0.67
C ASP A 109 23.10 8.05 -0.74
N LEU A 110 22.02 8.01 -1.55
CA LEU A 110 21.26 6.79 -1.76
C LEU A 110 22.14 5.72 -2.43
N PRO A 111 21.98 4.45 -2.03
CA PRO A 111 22.51 3.31 -2.76
C PRO A 111 22.32 3.44 -4.28
N GLU A 112 23.37 3.10 -5.03
CA GLU A 112 23.42 3.31 -6.49
C GLU A 112 22.30 2.53 -7.22
N ASP A 113 21.89 1.38 -6.70
CA ASP A 113 20.79 0.57 -7.21
C ASP A 113 19.42 1.23 -7.07
N ILE A 114 19.18 2.00 -5.99
CA ILE A 114 17.95 2.76 -5.78
C ILE A 114 17.86 3.85 -6.85
N ARG A 115 18.91 4.67 -6.99
CA ARG A 115 18.93 5.74 -8.02
C ARG A 115 18.72 5.18 -9.42
N ASN A 116 19.40 4.08 -9.75
CA ASN A 116 19.24 3.39 -11.03
C ASN A 116 17.81 2.88 -11.29
N THR A 117 17.07 2.49 -10.24
CA THR A 117 15.68 2.06 -10.38
C THR A 117 14.77 3.24 -10.72
N TYR A 118 14.92 4.36 -10.04
CA TYR A 118 14.17 5.60 -10.32
C TYR A 118 14.47 6.16 -11.72
N ASP A 119 15.73 6.09 -12.15
CA ASP A 119 16.13 6.49 -13.51
C ASP A 119 15.49 5.61 -14.58
N ARG A 120 15.39 4.29 -14.34
CA ARG A 120 14.79 3.33 -15.28
C ARG A 120 13.26 3.36 -15.32
N LEU A 121 12.60 3.85 -14.27
CA LEU A 121 11.16 4.09 -14.23
C LEU A 121 10.74 5.28 -15.12
N GLY A 122 11.71 6.03 -15.68
CA GLY A 122 11.44 7.10 -16.64
C GLY A 122 10.82 8.35 -16.02
N ILE A 123 10.98 8.55 -14.70
CA ILE A 123 10.47 9.72 -13.98
C ILE A 123 11.15 10.97 -14.54
N PRO A 124 10.39 12.00 -14.99
CA PRO A 124 10.95 13.24 -15.50
C PRO A 124 11.89 13.90 -14.48
N GLU A 125 13.00 14.47 -14.95
CA GLU A 125 14.04 15.08 -14.09
C GLU A 125 13.48 16.20 -13.17
N ALA A 126 12.46 16.92 -13.64
CA ALA A 126 11.75 17.93 -12.87
C ALA A 126 10.90 17.35 -11.72
N GLU A 127 10.43 16.11 -11.85
CA GLU A 127 9.74 15.40 -10.77
C GLU A 127 10.72 14.78 -9.78
N LYS A 128 11.91 14.33 -10.21
CA LYS A 128 12.96 13.85 -9.29
C LYS A 128 13.29 14.90 -8.22
N GLN A 129 13.41 16.18 -8.60
CA GLN A 129 13.66 17.25 -7.63
C GLN A 129 12.50 17.52 -6.66
N ARG A 130 11.25 17.25 -7.05
CA ARG A 130 10.08 17.31 -6.15
C ARG A 130 9.98 16.08 -5.24
N LEU A 131 10.39 14.90 -5.74
CA LEU A 131 10.40 13.64 -5.00
C LEU A 131 11.43 13.65 -3.85
N VAL A 132 12.60 14.25 -4.06
CA VAL A 132 13.62 14.42 -3.00
C VAL A 132 13.10 15.25 -1.80
N ALA A 133 12.03 16.03 -1.96
CA ALA A 133 11.55 16.99 -0.97
C ALA A 133 10.49 16.46 0.03
N GLY A 134 10.20 15.16 0.04
CA GLY A 134 9.19 14.58 0.94
C GLY A 134 9.08 13.05 0.92
N VAL A 135 10.17 12.36 0.57
CA VAL A 135 10.21 10.89 0.46
C VAL A 135 10.87 10.30 1.71
N ALA A 136 10.19 9.35 2.33
CA ALA A 136 10.77 8.40 3.26
C ALA A 136 10.96 7.04 2.56
N ALA A 137 12.18 6.52 2.44
CA ALA A 137 12.40 5.19 1.85
C ALA A 137 12.69 4.17 2.95
N GLN A 138 11.89 3.10 3.02
CA GLN A 138 12.10 1.95 3.89
C GLN A 138 12.66 0.76 3.12
N TYR A 139 13.71 0.16 3.69
CA TYR A 139 14.37 -1.02 3.17
C TYR A 139 14.38 -2.09 4.27
N GLU A 140 13.86 -3.27 3.95
CA GLU A 140 13.68 -4.36 4.92
C GLU A 140 12.85 -3.92 6.15
N SER A 141 13.48 -3.89 7.34
CA SER A 141 12.83 -3.53 8.61
C SER A 141 13.08 -2.08 9.05
N GLU A 142 13.87 -1.29 8.32
CA GLU A 142 14.34 0.05 8.77
C GLU A 142 14.19 1.12 7.68
N VAL A 143 13.90 2.36 8.08
CA VAL A 143 13.84 3.52 7.17
C VAL A 143 15.26 3.99 6.88
N VAL A 144 15.64 3.99 5.59
CA VAL A 144 17.00 4.27 5.09
C VAL A 144 17.14 5.70 4.57
N TYR A 145 16.05 6.38 4.22
CA TYR A 145 16.09 7.79 3.81
C TYR A 145 14.89 8.53 4.37
N HIS A 146 15.11 9.73 4.86
CA HIS A 146 14.08 10.59 5.42
C HIS A 146 14.48 12.06 5.25
N GLN A 147 13.73 12.82 4.45
CA GLN A 147 13.95 14.26 4.30
C GLN A 147 12.60 14.99 4.28
N ILE A 148 12.29 15.71 5.35
CA ILE A 148 11.18 16.69 5.36
C ILE A 148 11.72 18.04 4.89
N ARG A 149 10.90 18.75 4.13
CA ARG A 149 11.14 20.14 3.76
C ARG A 149 11.03 21.05 5.01
N GLU A 150 12.04 21.89 5.25
CA GLU A 150 12.09 22.79 6.42
C GLU A 150 10.84 23.67 6.58
N ASP A 151 10.13 23.96 5.49
CA ASP A 151 8.90 24.76 5.51
C ASP A 151 7.68 24.02 6.09
N LEU A 152 7.65 22.67 6.04
CA LEU A 152 6.62 21.85 6.67
C LEU A 152 6.89 21.74 8.17
N GLU A 153 8.15 21.55 8.56
CA GLU A 153 8.57 21.56 9.96
C GLU A 153 8.30 22.93 10.60
N ALA A 154 8.53 24.03 9.88
CA ALA A 154 8.21 25.37 10.32
C ALA A 154 6.70 25.59 10.56
N GLN A 155 5.84 24.82 9.90
CA GLN A 155 4.40 24.80 10.11
C GLN A 155 3.97 23.83 11.23
N GLY A 156 4.92 23.13 11.85
CA GLY A 156 4.69 22.16 12.93
C GLY A 156 4.27 20.77 12.46
N VAL A 157 4.37 20.48 11.15
CA VAL A 157 4.11 19.14 10.62
C VAL A 157 5.22 18.21 11.11
N ILE A 158 4.82 17.08 11.69
CA ILE A 158 5.72 15.98 12.02
C ILE A 158 5.51 14.91 10.97
N PHE A 159 6.57 14.50 10.30
CA PHE A 159 6.55 13.34 9.42
C PHE A 159 7.84 12.58 9.67
N LEU A 160 7.81 11.49 10.43
CA LEU A 160 8.98 10.71 10.84
C LEU A 160 8.76 9.23 10.51
N ASP A 161 9.79 8.41 10.63
CA ASP A 161 9.57 6.97 10.77
C ASP A 161 8.90 6.66 12.13
N THR A 162 8.18 5.54 12.20
CA THR A 162 7.40 5.17 13.40
C THR A 162 8.27 4.95 14.64
N ASP A 163 9.51 4.46 14.47
CA ASP A 163 10.45 4.22 15.57
C ASP A 163 10.94 5.56 16.15
N THR A 164 11.25 6.53 15.29
CA THR A 164 11.63 7.89 15.68
C THR A 164 10.45 8.66 16.27
N GLY A 165 9.24 8.54 15.71
CA GLY A 165 8.02 9.11 16.28
C GLY A 165 7.73 8.63 17.71
N LEU A 166 7.95 7.34 18.00
CA LEU A 166 7.83 6.79 19.35
C LEU A 166 8.86 7.40 20.33
N ARG A 167 10.08 7.65 19.87
CA ARG A 167 11.19 8.15 20.69
C ARG A 167 11.09 9.65 20.98
N GLU A 168 10.77 10.44 19.95
CA GLU A 168 10.87 11.90 19.98
C GLU A 168 9.53 12.58 20.31
N HIS A 169 8.40 11.93 20.02
CA HIS A 169 7.05 12.41 20.33
C HIS A 169 6.22 11.40 21.14
N PRO A 170 6.74 10.89 22.29
CA PRO A 170 6.13 9.79 23.03
C PRO A 170 4.72 10.12 23.56
N GLU A 171 4.43 11.39 23.83
CA GLU A 171 3.11 11.86 24.31
C GLU A 171 2.03 11.71 23.23
N ILE A 172 2.28 12.21 22.02
CA ILE A 172 1.34 12.08 20.89
C ILE A 172 1.25 10.61 20.48
N PHE A 173 2.39 9.93 20.35
CA PHE A 173 2.44 8.55 19.94
C PHE A 173 1.61 7.66 20.89
N LYS A 174 1.85 7.76 22.20
CA LYS A 174 1.15 6.95 23.20
C LYS A 174 -0.34 7.28 23.29
N GLN A 175 -0.75 8.51 22.97
CA GLN A 175 -2.15 8.91 22.95
C GLN A 175 -2.94 8.20 21.83
N TYR A 176 -2.33 7.98 20.67
CA TYR A 176 -3.05 7.50 19.48
C TYR A 176 -2.73 6.06 19.07
N PHE A 177 -1.55 5.54 19.42
CA PHE A 177 -1.12 4.20 19.02
C PHE A 177 -2.08 3.10 19.49
N GLY A 178 -2.59 2.30 18.54
CA GLY A 178 -3.49 1.19 18.83
C GLY A 178 -4.91 1.59 19.24
N THR A 179 -5.28 2.88 19.11
CA THR A 179 -6.63 3.36 19.44
C THR A 179 -7.66 3.02 18.37
N VAL A 180 -7.22 2.87 17.12
CA VAL A 180 -8.08 2.56 15.97
C VAL A 180 -7.97 1.08 15.62
N ILE A 181 -6.75 0.53 15.65
CA ILE A 181 -6.45 -0.89 15.41
C ILE A 181 -5.64 -1.43 16.59
N PRO A 182 -6.32 -1.88 17.67
CA PRO A 182 -5.64 -2.50 18.80
C PRO A 182 -5.07 -3.87 18.40
N ALA A 183 -4.09 -4.37 19.16
CA ALA A 183 -3.56 -5.72 18.98
C ALA A 183 -4.64 -6.82 19.03
N GLY A 184 -5.76 -6.56 19.70
CA GLY A 184 -6.89 -7.48 19.80
C GLY A 184 -7.78 -7.58 18.55
N ASP A 185 -7.62 -6.69 17.56
CA ASP A 185 -8.51 -6.55 16.40
C ASP A 185 -8.61 -7.86 15.60
N ASN A 186 -7.49 -8.36 15.09
CA ASN A 186 -7.41 -9.62 14.38
C ASN A 186 -6.07 -10.34 14.65
N LYS A 187 -5.83 -11.51 14.05
CA LYS A 187 -4.59 -12.27 14.27
C LYS A 187 -3.37 -11.52 13.72
N PHE A 188 -3.47 -10.94 12.54
CA PHE A 188 -2.36 -10.25 11.88
C PHE A 188 -2.08 -8.86 12.46
N SER A 189 -3.10 -8.16 12.99
CA SER A 189 -2.86 -6.95 13.79
C SER A 189 -2.09 -7.28 15.08
N ALA A 190 -2.37 -8.43 15.71
CA ALA A 190 -1.61 -8.89 16.88
C ALA A 190 -0.16 -9.22 16.51
N LEU A 191 0.04 -9.91 15.37
CA LEU A 191 1.37 -10.19 14.84
C LEU A 191 2.16 -8.90 14.59
N ASN A 192 1.58 -7.98 13.81
CA ASN A 192 2.16 -6.67 13.53
C ASN A 192 2.48 -5.93 14.83
N THR A 193 1.55 -5.80 15.78
CA THR A 193 1.86 -5.11 17.06
C THR A 193 2.99 -5.78 17.84
N ALA A 194 3.19 -7.09 17.74
CA ALA A 194 4.30 -7.77 18.40
C ALA A 194 5.66 -7.42 17.77
N VAL A 195 5.74 -7.38 16.44
CA VAL A 195 7.02 -7.35 15.72
C VAL A 195 7.23 -6.17 14.78
N TRP A 196 6.35 -5.17 14.79
CA TRP A 196 6.42 -4.08 13.82
C TRP A 196 7.79 -3.41 13.77
N SER A 197 8.21 -3.11 12.54
CA SER A 197 9.49 -2.51 12.21
C SER A 197 9.36 -1.52 11.05
N GLY A 198 9.66 -0.25 11.34
CA GLY A 198 9.41 0.86 10.43
C GLY A 198 7.93 1.24 10.29
N GLY A 199 7.60 1.86 9.15
CA GLY A 199 6.36 2.60 8.91
C GLY A 199 6.55 4.11 9.06
N SER A 200 5.45 4.86 8.94
CA SER A 200 5.46 6.32 9.07
C SER A 200 4.63 6.83 10.25
N PHE A 201 5.13 7.86 10.92
CA PHE A 201 4.43 8.63 11.93
C PHE A 201 4.21 10.06 11.43
N ILE A 202 2.95 10.44 11.21
CA ILE A 202 2.58 11.75 10.68
C ILE A 202 1.62 12.45 11.63
N TYR A 203 1.91 13.70 11.97
CA TYR A 203 1.01 14.60 12.66
C TYR A 203 0.95 15.94 11.92
N VAL A 204 -0.27 16.38 11.61
CA VAL A 204 -0.54 17.64 10.92
C VAL A 204 -1.30 18.56 11.88
N PRO A 205 -0.75 19.72 12.26
CA PRO A 205 -1.38 20.63 13.22
C PRO A 205 -2.69 21.24 12.73
N PRO A 206 -3.50 21.83 13.65
CA PRO A 206 -4.77 22.44 13.29
C PRO A 206 -4.65 23.50 12.19
N GLY A 207 -5.52 23.45 11.20
CA GLY A 207 -5.60 24.40 10.08
C GLY A 207 -4.45 24.36 9.08
N VAL A 208 -3.47 23.45 9.25
CA VAL A 208 -2.34 23.32 8.31
C VAL A 208 -2.76 22.49 7.10
N HIS A 209 -2.49 23.02 5.90
CA HIS A 209 -2.71 22.33 4.64
C HIS A 209 -1.37 21.94 4.01
N VAL A 210 -1.11 20.64 3.92
CA VAL A 210 0.08 20.11 3.25
C VAL A 210 -0.22 19.96 1.76
N ASP A 211 0.16 20.95 0.96
CA ASP A 211 -0.15 21.00 -0.48
C ASP A 211 0.68 20.01 -1.34
N ILE A 212 1.78 19.50 -0.80
CA ILE A 212 2.63 18.51 -1.46
C ILE A 212 2.38 17.14 -0.82
N PRO A 213 2.10 16.09 -1.60
CA PRO A 213 1.94 14.76 -1.04
C PRO A 213 3.18 14.30 -0.29
N LEU A 214 2.99 13.79 0.93
CA LEU A 214 4.03 13.12 1.70
C LEU A 214 4.17 11.70 1.16
N GLN A 215 5.38 11.22 0.89
CA GLN A 215 5.59 9.95 0.23
C GLN A 215 6.42 9.01 1.09
N ALA A 216 6.04 7.74 1.14
CA ALA A 216 6.87 6.67 1.66
C ALA A 216 6.99 5.53 0.64
N TYR A 217 8.21 5.04 0.44
CA TYR A 217 8.50 3.94 -0.47
C TYR A 217 9.07 2.74 0.28
N PHE A 218 8.44 1.59 0.16
CA PHE A 218 8.77 0.36 0.89
C PHE A 218 9.31 -0.71 -0.07
N ARG A 219 10.50 -1.27 0.23
CA ARG A 219 11.14 -2.33 -0.56
C ARG A 219 11.59 -3.51 0.32
N ILE A 220 11.27 -4.74 -0.12
CA ILE A 220 11.71 -6.01 0.49
C ILE A 220 12.81 -6.61 -0.40
N ASN A 221 14.02 -6.82 0.10
CA ASN A 221 15.10 -7.47 -0.68
C ASN A 221 15.62 -8.78 -0.04
N THR A 222 15.18 -9.13 1.18
CA THR A 222 15.66 -10.31 1.90
C THR A 222 14.72 -11.51 1.74
N GLU A 223 15.31 -12.66 1.39
CA GLU A 223 14.57 -13.92 1.24
C GLU A 223 13.98 -14.41 2.58
N ASN A 224 12.71 -14.85 2.54
CA ASN A 224 11.90 -15.26 3.72
C ASN A 224 11.72 -14.16 4.78
N MET A 225 11.84 -12.89 4.41
CA MET A 225 11.58 -11.78 5.33
C MET A 225 10.07 -11.53 5.46
N GLY A 226 9.62 -11.31 6.69
CA GLY A 226 8.32 -10.72 6.97
C GLY A 226 8.45 -9.20 7.10
N GLN A 227 7.63 -8.45 6.36
CA GLN A 227 7.56 -6.99 6.49
C GLN A 227 6.35 -6.60 7.34
N PHE A 228 6.61 -5.87 8.41
CA PHE A 228 5.62 -5.49 9.42
C PHE A 228 5.66 -4.00 9.70
N GLU A 229 5.32 -3.18 8.70
CA GLU A 229 5.24 -1.74 8.90
C GLU A 229 4.01 -1.35 9.72
N ARG A 230 4.12 -0.25 10.46
CA ARG A 230 2.99 0.34 11.17
C ARG A 230 2.94 1.84 10.96
N THR A 231 1.95 2.29 10.23
CA THR A 231 1.75 3.71 9.89
C THR A 231 0.68 4.32 10.80
N LEU A 232 0.99 5.47 11.38
CA LEU A 232 0.12 6.23 12.28
C LEU A 232 0.04 7.68 11.78
N ILE A 233 -1.15 8.09 11.33
CA ILE A 233 -1.41 9.45 10.81
C ILE A 233 -2.45 10.14 11.67
N ILE A 234 -2.16 11.36 12.11
CA ILE A 234 -3.08 12.22 12.84
C ILE A 234 -3.20 13.54 12.08
N ALA A 235 -4.36 13.78 11.51
CA ALA A 235 -4.71 15.07 10.92
C ALA A 235 -5.59 15.84 11.91
N ASP A 236 -5.07 16.91 12.51
CA ASP A 236 -5.77 17.71 13.51
C ASP A 236 -6.83 18.64 12.87
N GLU A 237 -7.60 19.34 13.69
CA GLU A 237 -8.80 20.08 13.28
C GLU A 237 -8.57 20.97 12.06
N GLY A 238 -9.37 20.79 11.01
CA GLY A 238 -9.30 21.58 9.78
C GLY A 238 -8.01 21.43 8.99
N SER A 239 -7.17 20.42 9.27
CA SER A 239 -5.93 20.18 8.52
C SER A 239 -6.15 19.34 7.27
N TYR A 240 -5.18 19.37 6.34
CA TYR A 240 -5.18 18.56 5.14
C TYR A 240 -3.83 17.88 4.90
N VAL A 241 -3.86 16.59 4.53
CA VAL A 241 -2.69 15.86 4.06
C VAL A 241 -3.04 14.80 3.04
N HIS A 242 -2.21 14.73 2.00
CA HIS A 242 -2.16 13.60 1.07
C HIS A 242 -0.91 12.79 1.37
N TYR A 243 -1.07 11.52 1.73
CA TYR A 243 0.02 10.58 1.94
C TYR A 243 0.00 9.50 0.86
N VAL A 244 1.16 9.19 0.29
CA VAL A 244 1.33 8.18 -0.75
C VAL A 244 2.30 7.11 -0.28
N GLU A 245 1.87 5.86 -0.38
CA GLU A 245 2.63 4.66 -0.07
C GLU A 245 2.88 3.86 -1.35
N GLY A 246 4.14 3.74 -1.76
CA GLY A 246 4.55 2.83 -2.83
C GLY A 246 5.22 1.59 -2.25
N CYS A 247 4.81 0.39 -2.65
CA CYS A 247 5.51 -0.84 -2.28
C CYS A 247 5.87 -1.66 -3.52
N THR A 248 7.16 -1.95 -3.69
CA THR A 248 7.65 -2.79 -4.79
C THR A 248 8.65 -3.81 -4.26
N ALA A 249 8.46 -5.08 -4.60
CA ALA A 249 9.39 -6.16 -4.26
C ALA A 249 10.03 -6.80 -5.52
N PRO A 250 11.33 -7.13 -5.51
CA PRO A 250 11.95 -8.03 -6.48
C PRO A 250 11.32 -9.42 -6.44
N ILE A 251 11.46 -10.17 -7.54
CA ILE A 251 10.95 -11.54 -7.66
C ILE A 251 11.86 -12.50 -6.88
N TYR A 252 11.35 -13.08 -5.78
CA TYR A 252 12.01 -14.17 -5.04
C TYR A 252 11.24 -15.47 -5.18
N LYS A 253 11.93 -16.61 -4.98
CA LYS A 253 11.32 -17.95 -5.09
C LYS A 253 10.62 -18.43 -3.80
N SER A 254 10.89 -17.83 -2.65
CA SER A 254 10.39 -18.28 -1.35
C SER A 254 9.21 -17.45 -0.84
N ASP A 255 8.16 -18.07 -0.30
CA ASP A 255 7.01 -17.32 0.24
C ASP A 255 7.43 -16.27 1.32
N SER A 256 6.94 -15.04 1.18
CA SER A 256 7.17 -13.92 2.11
C SER A 256 5.84 -13.39 2.66
N LEU A 257 5.87 -12.70 3.79
CA LEU A 257 4.68 -12.17 4.45
C LEU A 257 4.78 -10.65 4.60
N HIS A 258 3.84 -9.92 4.01
CA HIS A 258 3.65 -8.51 4.28
C HIS A 258 2.38 -8.34 5.14
N SER A 259 2.53 -7.77 6.34
CA SER A 259 1.44 -7.57 7.29
C SER A 259 1.51 -6.16 7.88
N ALA A 260 1.04 -5.18 7.12
CA ALA A 260 0.97 -3.78 7.54
C ALA A 260 -0.26 -3.47 8.42
N VAL A 261 -0.09 -2.50 9.31
CA VAL A 261 -1.19 -1.86 10.03
C VAL A 261 -1.14 -0.35 9.81
N VAL A 262 -2.25 0.22 9.35
CA VAL A 262 -2.39 1.67 9.10
C VAL A 262 -3.52 2.22 9.95
N GLU A 263 -3.18 3.10 10.88
CA GLU A 263 -4.11 3.82 11.76
C GLU A 263 -4.16 5.28 11.37
N ILE A 264 -5.35 5.79 11.04
CA ILE A 264 -5.55 7.20 10.71
C ILE A 264 -6.62 7.80 11.62
N ILE A 265 -6.30 8.94 12.23
CA ILE A 265 -7.23 9.73 13.02
C ILE A 265 -7.44 11.05 12.29
N VAL A 266 -8.67 11.27 11.81
CA VAL A 266 -9.06 12.48 11.09
C VAL A 266 -9.97 13.30 12.00
N LYS A 267 -9.42 14.39 12.54
CA LYS A 267 -10.10 15.30 13.48
C LYS A 267 -11.16 16.15 12.79
N PRO A 268 -11.98 16.93 13.54
CA PRO A 268 -13.10 17.64 12.96
C PRO A 268 -12.67 18.53 11.80
N HIS A 269 -13.43 18.49 10.71
CA HIS A 269 -13.17 19.23 9.48
C HIS A 269 -11.82 18.98 8.79
N ALA A 270 -11.03 18.00 9.27
CA ALA A 270 -9.78 17.63 8.64
C ALA A 270 -10.02 16.71 7.42
N TRP A 271 -9.06 16.66 6.51
CA TRP A 271 -9.13 15.85 5.29
C TRP A 271 -7.82 15.09 5.08
N VAL A 272 -7.94 13.75 5.03
CA VAL A 272 -6.82 12.86 4.70
C VAL A 272 -7.12 12.10 3.41
N ARG A 273 -6.18 12.20 2.47
CA ARG A 273 -6.10 11.31 1.30
C ARG A 273 -4.95 10.34 1.49
N TYR A 274 -5.22 9.05 1.44
CA TYR A 274 -4.20 8.00 1.51
C TYR A 274 -4.19 7.20 0.22
N THR A 275 -3.07 7.26 -0.48
CA THR A 275 -2.87 6.55 -1.74
C THR A 275 -1.89 5.40 -1.52
N THR A 276 -2.20 4.23 -2.06
CA THR A 276 -1.34 3.05 -2.00
C THR A 276 -1.24 2.43 -3.37
N ILE A 277 -0.02 2.23 -3.87
CA ILE A 277 0.24 1.42 -5.07
C ILE A 277 1.19 0.30 -4.66
N GLN A 278 0.71 -0.92 -4.77
CA GLN A 278 1.45 -2.12 -4.39
C GLN A 278 1.69 -2.99 -5.62
N ASN A 279 2.94 -3.41 -5.80
CA ASN A 279 3.36 -4.42 -6.75
C ASN A 279 4.26 -5.45 -6.06
N TRP A 280 3.63 -6.51 -5.54
CA TRP A 280 4.35 -7.57 -4.84
C TRP A 280 4.74 -8.71 -5.77
N SER A 281 5.82 -9.42 -5.45
CA SER A 281 6.11 -10.68 -6.11
C SER A 281 5.02 -11.74 -5.81
N ASN A 282 4.81 -12.67 -6.75
CA ASN A 282 3.66 -13.61 -6.72
C ASN A 282 3.71 -14.67 -5.59
N ASN A 283 4.73 -14.63 -4.75
CA ASN A 283 4.96 -15.48 -3.57
C ASN A 283 4.63 -14.75 -2.24
N VAL A 284 4.19 -13.49 -2.29
CA VAL A 284 3.90 -12.70 -1.07
C VAL A 284 2.46 -12.92 -0.60
N TYR A 285 2.27 -13.15 0.69
CA TYR A 285 0.99 -12.97 1.37
C TYR A 285 0.86 -11.51 1.85
N ASN A 286 -0.11 -10.78 1.32
CA ASN A 286 -0.36 -9.37 1.63
C ASN A 286 -1.59 -9.26 2.56
N LEU A 287 -1.37 -9.21 3.86
CA LEU A 287 -2.39 -9.31 4.90
C LEU A 287 -2.46 -8.02 5.73
N VAL A 288 -3.17 -7.04 5.21
CA VAL A 288 -3.09 -5.65 5.70
C VAL A 288 -4.36 -5.24 6.43
N THR A 289 -4.19 -4.57 7.57
CA THR A 289 -5.30 -3.93 8.30
C THR A 289 -5.16 -2.41 8.24
N LYS A 290 -5.96 -1.73 7.40
CA LYS A 290 -6.04 -0.26 7.35
C LYS A 290 -7.38 0.21 7.92
N ARG A 291 -7.36 1.23 8.78
CA ARG A 291 -8.57 1.82 9.34
C ARG A 291 -8.36 3.28 9.71
N ALA A 292 -9.33 4.10 9.31
CA ALA A 292 -9.44 5.48 9.71
C ALA A 292 -10.63 5.69 10.66
N ARG A 293 -10.47 6.61 11.61
CA ARG A 293 -11.57 7.18 12.38
C ARG A 293 -11.76 8.63 11.94
N ALA A 294 -12.93 8.93 11.38
CA ALA A 294 -13.32 10.26 10.92
C ALA A 294 -14.26 10.92 11.94
N GLU A 295 -13.89 12.11 12.43
CA GLU A 295 -14.69 12.92 13.34
C GLU A 295 -15.62 13.89 12.58
N ALA A 296 -16.21 14.89 13.25
CA ALA A 296 -17.29 15.70 12.67
C ALA A 296 -16.82 16.50 11.45
N GLY A 297 -17.53 16.40 10.32
CA GLY A 297 -17.17 17.05 9.06
C GLY A 297 -15.83 16.59 8.44
N ALA A 298 -15.19 15.56 9.00
CA ALA A 298 -13.93 15.02 8.52
C ALA A 298 -14.10 14.25 7.20
N THR A 299 -13.09 14.28 6.33
CA THR A 299 -13.08 13.52 5.07
C THR A 299 -11.90 12.55 5.04
N MET A 300 -12.17 11.27 4.76
CA MET A 300 -11.15 10.25 4.58
C MET A 300 -11.30 9.60 3.21
N GLU A 301 -10.23 9.59 2.42
CA GLU A 301 -10.18 8.96 1.10
C GLU A 301 -9.09 7.89 1.05
N TRP A 302 -9.45 6.67 0.68
CA TRP A 302 -8.53 5.59 0.37
C TRP A 302 -8.46 5.41 -1.16
N ILE A 303 -7.27 5.55 -1.75
CA ILE A 303 -7.00 5.23 -3.16
C ILE A 303 -6.01 4.08 -3.19
N ASP A 304 -6.39 2.95 -3.79
CA ASP A 304 -5.66 1.70 -3.62
C ASP A 304 -5.48 0.95 -4.95
N GLY A 305 -4.23 0.61 -5.29
CA GLY A 305 -3.86 -0.23 -6.43
C GLY A 305 -3.19 -1.51 -5.94
N ASN A 306 -3.84 -2.66 -6.19
CA ASN A 306 -3.37 -3.98 -5.77
C ASN A 306 -2.90 -4.78 -6.98
N ILE A 307 -1.58 -4.93 -7.12
CA ILE A 307 -0.96 -5.69 -8.20
C ILE A 307 0.04 -6.68 -7.60
N GLY A 308 0.15 -7.86 -8.21
CA GLY A 308 1.06 -8.89 -7.73
C GLY A 308 0.51 -9.63 -6.50
N SER A 309 1.40 -10.19 -5.67
CA SER A 309 1.12 -11.05 -4.50
C SER A 309 0.45 -12.40 -4.82
N LYS A 310 0.73 -13.41 -4.00
CA LYS A 310 0.04 -14.71 -4.06
C LYS A 310 -1.40 -14.57 -3.59
N VAL A 311 -1.55 -13.93 -2.45
CA VAL A 311 -2.82 -13.72 -1.76
C VAL A 311 -2.82 -12.32 -1.17
N THR A 312 -3.85 -11.53 -1.49
CA THR A 312 -4.17 -10.30 -0.76
C THR A 312 -5.44 -10.48 0.04
N MET A 313 -5.40 -10.08 1.30
CA MET A 313 -6.60 -9.83 2.12
C MET A 313 -6.50 -8.41 2.69
N LYS A 314 -7.23 -7.47 2.09
CA LYS A 314 -7.15 -6.05 2.46
C LYS A 314 -8.51 -5.37 2.36
N TYR A 315 -8.95 -4.77 3.47
CA TYR A 315 -10.27 -4.14 3.59
C TYR A 315 -10.16 -2.79 4.33
N PRO A 316 -9.68 -1.72 3.67
CA PRO A 316 -9.59 -0.41 4.29
C PRO A 316 -10.93 0.02 4.87
N ALA A 317 -10.90 0.50 6.10
CA ALA A 317 -12.09 0.83 6.85
C ALA A 317 -12.17 2.32 7.17
N VAL A 318 -13.38 2.89 7.14
CA VAL A 318 -13.65 4.23 7.66
C VAL A 318 -14.75 4.14 8.70
N TRP A 319 -14.42 4.54 9.93
CA TRP A 319 -15.37 4.70 11.03
C TRP A 319 -15.76 6.17 11.12
N MET A 320 -16.93 6.51 10.58
CA MET A 320 -17.47 7.86 10.59
C MET A 320 -18.18 8.11 11.92
N THR A 321 -17.40 8.61 12.89
CA THR A 321 -17.80 8.79 14.30
C THR A 321 -18.37 10.17 14.61
N GLY A 322 -18.23 11.15 13.72
CA GLY A 322 -18.81 12.48 13.87
C GLY A 322 -19.82 12.80 12.78
N GLU A 323 -20.73 13.74 13.09
CA GLU A 323 -21.76 14.19 12.15
C GLU A 323 -21.13 14.76 10.88
N HIS A 324 -21.74 14.53 9.71
CA HIS A 324 -21.24 15.00 8.42
C HIS A 324 -19.87 14.44 7.98
N ALA A 325 -19.32 13.44 8.68
CA ALA A 325 -18.11 12.77 8.23
C ALA A 325 -18.31 12.07 6.88
N LYS A 326 -17.25 12.03 6.08
CA LYS A 326 -17.22 11.44 4.74
C LYS A 326 -16.15 10.36 4.63
N GLY A 327 -16.49 9.26 3.98
CA GLY A 327 -15.57 8.15 3.74
C GLY A 327 -15.62 7.68 2.29
N GLU A 328 -14.49 7.72 1.60
CA GLU A 328 -14.36 7.29 0.21
C GLU A 328 -13.33 6.18 0.07
N VAL A 329 -13.64 5.19 -0.77
CA VAL A 329 -12.70 4.11 -1.12
C VAL A 329 -12.75 3.89 -2.61
N LEU A 330 -11.62 4.11 -3.27
CA LEU A 330 -11.37 3.81 -4.67
C LEU A 330 -10.30 2.73 -4.74
N SER A 331 -10.62 1.53 -5.22
CA SER A 331 -9.69 0.39 -5.21
C SER A 331 -9.69 -0.37 -6.54
N VAL A 332 -8.49 -0.66 -7.07
CA VAL A 332 -8.25 -1.59 -8.18
C VAL A 332 -7.54 -2.82 -7.64
N ALA A 333 -7.95 -3.99 -8.13
CA ALA A 333 -7.22 -5.23 -7.93
C ALA A 333 -6.98 -5.96 -9.25
N PHE A 334 -5.76 -6.44 -9.44
CA PHE A 334 -5.37 -7.25 -10.59
C PHE A 334 -4.92 -8.64 -10.11
N ALA A 335 -5.50 -9.70 -10.66
CA ALA A 335 -5.12 -11.08 -10.37
C ALA A 335 -4.73 -11.84 -11.66
N GLY A 336 -3.48 -12.28 -11.72
CA GLY A 336 -2.94 -13.22 -12.70
C GLY A 336 -2.97 -14.68 -12.20
N GLU A 337 -2.24 -15.55 -12.88
CA GLU A 337 -2.14 -16.98 -12.58
C GLU A 337 -1.78 -17.27 -11.11
N ASP A 338 -2.50 -18.22 -10.50
CA ASP A 338 -2.35 -18.64 -9.09
C ASP A 338 -2.50 -17.52 -8.04
N GLN A 339 -3.02 -16.34 -8.42
CA GLN A 339 -3.26 -15.24 -7.49
C GLN A 339 -4.71 -15.20 -7.00
N HIS A 340 -4.89 -14.84 -5.72
CA HIS A 340 -6.19 -14.50 -5.17
C HIS A 340 -6.16 -13.13 -4.47
N GLN A 341 -6.77 -12.13 -5.12
CA GLN A 341 -6.96 -10.79 -4.55
C GLN A 341 -8.34 -10.69 -3.88
N ASP A 342 -8.42 -10.90 -2.56
CA ASP A 342 -9.63 -10.66 -1.75
C ASP A 342 -9.55 -9.26 -1.13
N THR A 343 -10.04 -8.27 -1.88
CA THR A 343 -9.97 -6.84 -1.53
C THR A 343 -11.37 -6.28 -1.31
N GLY A 344 -11.48 -5.12 -0.69
CA GLY A 344 -12.75 -4.42 -0.58
C GLY A 344 -12.70 -3.27 0.40
N ALA A 345 -13.82 -2.98 1.06
CA ALA A 345 -13.96 -1.80 1.90
C ALA A 345 -14.90 -2.06 3.09
N LYS A 346 -14.67 -1.36 4.21
CA LYS A 346 -15.59 -1.39 5.36
C LYS A 346 -15.97 0.02 5.79
N ILE A 347 -17.21 0.40 5.57
CA ILE A 347 -17.72 1.71 5.97
C ILE A 347 -18.71 1.55 7.12
N LEU A 348 -18.43 2.24 8.22
CA LEU A 348 -19.32 2.30 9.38
C LEU A 348 -19.82 3.73 9.55
N HIS A 349 -21.12 3.93 9.35
CA HIS A 349 -21.84 5.14 9.68
C HIS A 349 -22.26 5.08 11.15
N LEU A 350 -21.57 5.84 12.01
CA LEU A 350 -21.78 5.85 13.47
C LEU A 350 -22.38 7.16 13.98
N ALA A 351 -22.58 8.13 13.10
CA ALA A 351 -23.13 9.45 13.40
C ALA A 351 -24.10 9.90 12.30
N PRO A 352 -25.00 10.87 12.58
CA PRO A 352 -25.96 11.39 11.61
C PRO A 352 -25.30 12.04 10.39
N ASN A 353 -26.06 12.12 9.30
CA ASN A 353 -25.72 12.89 8.11
C ASN A 353 -24.35 12.54 7.49
N THR A 354 -23.87 11.32 7.70
CA THR A 354 -22.58 10.84 7.17
C THR A 354 -22.75 10.31 5.74
N SER A 355 -21.73 10.48 4.89
CA SER A 355 -21.80 10.06 3.49
C SER A 355 -20.61 9.19 3.08
N SER A 356 -20.85 8.17 2.25
CA SER A 356 -19.78 7.34 1.73
C SER A 356 -19.92 6.96 0.26
N ASN A 357 -18.77 6.75 -0.39
CA ASN A 357 -18.68 6.26 -1.75
C ASN A 357 -17.60 5.19 -1.86
N ILE A 358 -17.96 4.00 -2.35
CA ILE A 358 -17.03 2.90 -2.62
C ILE A 358 -17.06 2.61 -4.11
N VAL A 359 -15.92 2.72 -4.77
CA VAL A 359 -15.72 2.27 -6.14
C VAL A 359 -14.63 1.21 -6.12
N SER A 360 -15.00 -0.03 -6.44
CA SER A 360 -14.06 -1.13 -6.57
C SER A 360 -14.04 -1.61 -8.01
N LYS A 361 -12.85 -1.73 -8.57
CA LYS A 361 -12.60 -2.29 -9.88
C LYS A 361 -11.70 -3.50 -9.75
N SER A 362 -11.96 -4.54 -10.53
CA SER A 362 -11.11 -5.71 -10.52
C SER A 362 -10.87 -6.25 -11.92
N VAL A 363 -9.69 -6.78 -12.16
CA VAL A 363 -9.27 -7.40 -13.42
C VAL A 363 -8.71 -8.78 -13.09
N ALA A 364 -9.22 -9.82 -13.74
CA ALA A 364 -8.77 -11.20 -13.55
C ALA A 364 -8.34 -11.81 -14.89
N ARG A 365 -7.16 -12.42 -14.91
CA ARG A 365 -6.52 -13.07 -16.06
C ARG A 365 -5.77 -14.34 -15.62
N GLY A 366 -5.54 -15.27 -16.54
CA GLY A 366 -4.66 -16.42 -16.40
C GLY A 366 -5.16 -17.43 -15.37
N GLY A 367 -6.48 -17.51 -15.14
CA GLY A 367 -7.04 -18.31 -14.05
C GLY A 367 -7.00 -17.61 -12.69
N GLY A 368 -6.48 -16.38 -12.63
CA GLY A 368 -6.49 -15.54 -11.45
C GLY A 368 -7.88 -15.28 -10.89
N ARG A 369 -7.93 -15.06 -9.58
CA ARG A 369 -9.17 -14.83 -8.84
C ARG A 369 -9.17 -13.47 -8.18
N THR A 370 -10.17 -12.66 -8.51
CA THR A 370 -10.49 -11.45 -7.75
C THR A 370 -11.73 -11.69 -6.88
N SER A 371 -11.78 -11.04 -5.73
CA SER A 371 -12.94 -11.05 -4.86
C SER A 371 -13.13 -9.67 -4.27
N TYR A 372 -14.26 -9.04 -4.54
CA TYR A 372 -14.69 -7.87 -3.77
C TYR A 372 -15.41 -8.32 -2.50
N ARG A 373 -15.02 -7.79 -1.35
CA ARG A 373 -15.72 -7.98 -0.07
C ARG A 373 -15.97 -6.65 0.62
N GLY A 374 -17.22 -6.22 0.59
CA GLY A 374 -17.66 -4.93 1.13
C GLY A 374 -18.50 -5.09 2.39
N LEU A 375 -18.33 -4.21 3.36
CA LEU A 375 -19.30 -3.98 4.43
C LEU A 375 -19.72 -2.53 4.44
N VAL A 376 -21.02 -2.27 4.30
CA VAL A 376 -21.63 -0.99 4.65
C VAL A 376 -22.54 -1.23 5.84
N GLN A 377 -22.20 -0.60 6.96
CA GLN A 377 -22.97 -0.71 8.19
C GLN A 377 -23.46 0.68 8.61
N VAL A 378 -24.77 0.83 8.74
CA VAL A 378 -25.40 2.05 9.27
C VAL A 378 -26.00 1.75 10.63
N ASN A 379 -25.41 2.35 11.67
CA ASN A 379 -25.82 2.10 13.04
C ASN A 379 -27.05 2.93 13.42
N LYS A 380 -27.77 2.45 14.42
CA LYS A 380 -28.85 3.20 15.06
C LYS A 380 -28.34 4.58 15.52
N GLY A 381 -29.10 5.63 15.21
CA GLY A 381 -28.75 7.02 15.45
C GLY A 381 -28.12 7.73 14.25
N ALA A 382 -27.62 7.00 13.25
CA ALA A 382 -26.98 7.56 12.05
C ALA A 382 -28.00 7.93 10.95
N HIS A 383 -29.05 8.66 11.33
CA HIS A 383 -30.09 9.14 10.41
C HIS A 383 -29.52 10.12 9.39
N GLY A 384 -30.16 10.23 8.22
CA GLY A 384 -29.70 11.05 7.09
C GLY A 384 -28.44 10.51 6.40
N SER A 385 -27.99 9.30 6.73
CA SER A 385 -26.77 8.72 6.15
C SER A 385 -26.98 8.33 4.68
N ARG A 386 -25.92 8.49 3.88
CA ARG A 386 -25.93 8.16 2.44
C ARG A 386 -24.74 7.28 2.07
N SER A 387 -24.95 6.26 1.26
CA SER A 387 -23.85 5.40 0.78
C SER A 387 -24.07 4.96 -0.67
N SER A 388 -23.02 5.02 -1.49
CA SER A 388 -22.99 4.40 -2.82
C SER A 388 -21.86 3.38 -2.90
N VAL A 389 -22.16 2.21 -3.46
CA VAL A 389 -21.17 1.17 -3.74
C VAL A 389 -21.28 0.78 -5.21
N LYS A 390 -20.16 0.84 -5.92
CA LYS A 390 -20.03 0.39 -7.30
C LYS A 390 -18.87 -0.59 -7.43
N CYS A 391 -19.17 -1.81 -7.86
CA CYS A 391 -18.21 -2.87 -8.07
C CYS A 391 -18.18 -3.26 -9.55
N ASP A 392 -17.11 -2.92 -10.26
CA ASP A 392 -16.92 -3.36 -11.64
C ASP A 392 -15.85 -4.46 -11.69
N ALA A 393 -16.11 -5.55 -12.39
CA ALA A 393 -15.15 -6.60 -12.65
C ALA A 393 -14.95 -6.80 -14.15
N LEU A 394 -13.71 -7.00 -14.57
CA LEU A 394 -13.33 -7.32 -15.94
C LEU A 394 -12.63 -8.69 -15.95
N LEU A 395 -13.27 -9.66 -16.61
CA LEU A 395 -12.66 -10.95 -16.90
C LEU A 395 -11.98 -10.88 -18.26
N VAL A 396 -10.66 -11.13 -18.28
CA VAL A 396 -9.84 -11.07 -19.49
C VAL A 396 -9.95 -12.36 -20.30
N ASP A 397 -10.21 -13.49 -19.63
CA ASP A 397 -10.34 -14.80 -20.27
C ASP A 397 -11.55 -15.60 -19.72
N THR A 398 -11.62 -16.88 -20.08
CA THR A 398 -12.73 -17.78 -19.73
C THR A 398 -12.46 -18.67 -18.51
N ILE A 399 -11.23 -18.67 -17.98
CA ILE A 399 -10.80 -19.50 -16.85
C ILE A 399 -10.70 -18.71 -15.54
N SER A 400 -10.52 -17.40 -15.64
CA SER A 400 -10.48 -16.47 -14.52
C SER A 400 -11.83 -16.28 -13.86
N ARG A 401 -11.76 -15.85 -12.59
CA ARG A 401 -12.92 -15.74 -11.73
C ARG A 401 -12.95 -14.40 -11.00
N SER A 402 -14.14 -13.82 -10.91
CA SER A 402 -14.40 -12.70 -10.01
C SER A 402 -15.60 -13.02 -9.13
N ASP A 403 -15.46 -12.82 -7.83
CA ASP A 403 -16.52 -12.96 -6.84
C ASP A 403 -16.87 -11.61 -6.21
N THR A 404 -18.13 -11.39 -5.84
CA THR A 404 -18.57 -10.17 -5.14
C THR A 404 -19.39 -10.58 -3.91
N TYR A 405 -18.91 -10.18 -2.73
CA TYR A 405 -19.50 -10.50 -1.42
C TYR A 405 -19.90 -9.21 -0.69
N PRO A 406 -21.06 -8.62 -1.03
CA PRO A 406 -21.53 -7.42 -0.36
C PRO A 406 -22.24 -7.75 0.96
N TYR A 407 -21.91 -7.02 2.02
CA TYR A 407 -22.59 -7.06 3.30
C TYR A 407 -23.17 -5.67 3.60
N VAL A 408 -24.48 -5.65 3.85
CA VAL A 408 -25.24 -4.44 4.13
C VAL A 408 -26.00 -4.67 5.44
N ASP A 409 -25.66 -3.90 6.47
CA ASP A 409 -26.31 -3.95 7.79
C ASP A 409 -26.84 -2.54 8.12
N ILE A 410 -28.12 -2.31 7.82
CA ILE A 410 -28.79 -1.02 8.04
C ILE A 410 -29.70 -1.15 9.26
N ARG A 411 -29.42 -0.36 10.30
CA ARG A 411 -30.14 -0.35 11.57
C ARG A 411 -30.84 0.98 11.86
N GLU A 412 -31.13 1.74 10.81
CA GLU A 412 -31.74 3.06 10.83
C GLU A 412 -32.70 3.20 9.64
N ASP A 413 -33.81 3.91 9.82
CA ASP A 413 -34.87 3.99 8.79
C ASP A 413 -34.60 5.12 7.77
N ASP A 414 -34.02 6.24 8.23
CA ASP A 414 -33.68 7.40 7.40
C ASP A 414 -32.28 7.27 6.79
N VAL A 415 -32.16 6.45 5.75
CA VAL A 415 -30.91 6.14 5.05
C VAL A 415 -31.15 6.04 3.55
N THR A 416 -30.23 6.58 2.75
CA THR A 416 -30.20 6.33 1.30
C THR A 416 -28.99 5.49 0.95
N MET A 417 -29.18 4.32 0.33
CA MET A 417 -28.06 3.49 -0.12
C MET A 417 -28.32 2.87 -1.48
N GLY A 418 -27.29 2.86 -2.33
CA GLY A 418 -27.25 2.12 -3.58
C GLY A 418 -26.03 1.18 -3.64
N HIS A 419 -26.24 -0.03 -4.12
CA HIS A 419 -25.16 -0.99 -4.42
C HIS A 419 -25.35 -1.52 -5.84
N GLU A 420 -24.33 -1.34 -6.68
CA GLU A 420 -24.28 -1.81 -8.05
C GLU A 420 -23.05 -2.69 -8.25
N ALA A 421 -23.23 -3.84 -8.91
CA ALA A 421 -22.14 -4.74 -9.28
C ALA A 421 -22.28 -5.17 -10.74
N THR A 422 -21.24 -4.96 -11.53
CA THR A 422 -21.18 -5.30 -12.96
C THR A 422 -19.99 -6.19 -13.23
N VAL A 423 -20.21 -7.35 -13.86
CA VAL A 423 -19.14 -8.20 -14.39
C VAL A 423 -19.16 -8.12 -15.90
N SER A 424 -18.04 -7.70 -16.48
CA SER A 424 -17.84 -7.56 -17.92
C SER A 424 -16.76 -8.52 -18.39
N LYS A 425 -16.86 -8.93 -19.65
CA LYS A 425 -15.79 -9.61 -20.38
C LYS A 425 -15.23 -8.65 -21.41
N VAL A 426 -13.96 -8.85 -21.78
CA VAL A 426 -13.39 -8.11 -22.89
C VAL A 426 -14.14 -8.49 -24.18
N SER A 427 -14.59 -7.48 -24.92
CA SER A 427 -15.40 -7.68 -26.12
C SER A 427 -14.54 -8.08 -27.30
N GLU A 428 -14.84 -9.23 -27.93
CA GLU A 428 -14.20 -9.66 -29.17
C GLU A 428 -14.30 -8.61 -30.28
N ASN A 429 -15.42 -7.88 -30.34
CA ASN A 429 -15.59 -6.79 -31.30
C ASN A 429 -14.67 -5.59 -31.00
N GLN A 430 -14.40 -5.29 -29.72
CA GLN A 430 -13.46 -4.24 -29.34
C GLN A 430 -12.02 -4.65 -29.69
N LEU A 431 -11.64 -5.89 -29.39
CA LEU A 431 -10.33 -6.43 -29.74
C LEU A 431 -10.13 -6.44 -31.26
N PHE A 432 -11.08 -7.00 -32.02
CA PHE A 432 -11.05 -7.00 -33.48
C PHE A 432 -10.92 -5.58 -34.05
N TYR A 433 -11.68 -4.62 -33.51
CA TYR A 433 -11.59 -3.23 -33.94
C TYR A 433 -10.19 -2.64 -33.69
N LEU A 434 -9.64 -2.80 -32.49
CA LEU A 434 -8.32 -2.29 -32.12
C LEU A 434 -7.21 -2.96 -32.95
N MET A 435 -7.29 -4.27 -33.14
CA MET A 435 -6.35 -5.03 -33.98
C MET A 435 -6.42 -4.63 -35.45
N SER A 436 -7.62 -4.32 -35.96
CA SER A 436 -7.77 -3.77 -37.31
C SER A 436 -7.10 -2.40 -37.51
N ARG A 437 -6.73 -1.72 -36.42
CA ARG A 437 -5.94 -0.47 -36.43
C ARG A 437 -4.44 -0.69 -36.30
N GLY A 438 -3.98 -1.93 -36.36
CA GLY A 438 -2.57 -2.30 -36.36
C GLY A 438 -1.99 -2.61 -34.98
N LEU A 439 -2.82 -2.65 -33.93
CA LEU A 439 -2.40 -3.13 -32.62
C LEU A 439 -2.32 -4.65 -32.61
N THR A 440 -1.35 -5.20 -31.90
CA THR A 440 -1.35 -6.60 -31.51
C THR A 440 -2.50 -6.88 -30.55
N GLU A 441 -2.84 -8.16 -30.37
CA GLU A 441 -3.87 -8.57 -29.41
C GLU A 441 -3.53 -8.13 -27.98
N ASP A 442 -2.26 -8.30 -27.57
CA ASP A 442 -1.76 -7.87 -26.25
C ASP A 442 -1.89 -6.35 -26.06
N GLU A 443 -1.51 -5.55 -27.06
CA GLU A 443 -1.65 -4.09 -27.00
C GLU A 443 -3.13 -3.65 -26.96
N ALA A 444 -4.00 -4.31 -27.72
CA ALA A 444 -5.42 -4.06 -27.71
C ALA A 444 -6.04 -4.39 -26.35
N MET A 445 -5.66 -5.53 -25.76
CA MET A 445 -6.09 -5.96 -24.44
C MET A 445 -5.64 -4.97 -23.36
N ALA A 446 -4.36 -4.60 -23.36
CA ALA A 446 -3.80 -3.62 -22.44
C ALA A 446 -4.49 -2.25 -22.58
N MET A 447 -4.89 -1.84 -23.78
CA MET A 447 -5.65 -0.60 -23.98
C MET A 447 -7.05 -0.67 -23.35
N VAL A 448 -7.77 -1.78 -23.49
CA VAL A 448 -9.09 -1.98 -22.86
C VAL A 448 -8.97 -1.96 -21.34
N VAL A 449 -7.98 -2.68 -20.79
CA VAL A 449 -7.74 -2.74 -19.34
C VAL A 449 -7.34 -1.37 -18.78
N ARG A 450 -6.46 -0.62 -19.46
CA ARG A 450 -6.10 0.75 -19.08
C ARG A 450 -7.33 1.67 -19.04
N GLY A 451 -8.17 1.62 -20.07
CA GLY A 451 -9.44 2.37 -20.08
C GLY A 451 -10.38 1.99 -18.93
N PHE A 452 -10.37 0.71 -18.51
CA PHE A 452 -11.17 0.24 -17.39
C PHE A 452 -10.67 0.77 -16.03
N VAL A 453 -9.35 0.83 -15.82
CA VAL A 453 -8.73 1.31 -14.57
C VAL A 453 -8.48 2.82 -14.53
N GLU A 454 -8.68 3.53 -15.64
CA GLU A 454 -8.44 4.97 -15.82
C GLU A 454 -8.98 5.86 -14.69
N PRO A 455 -10.18 5.61 -14.10
CA PRO A 455 -10.67 6.41 -12.99
C PRO A 455 -9.75 6.40 -11.76
N ILE A 456 -8.97 5.34 -11.56
CA ILE A 456 -7.96 5.29 -10.48
C ILE A 456 -6.70 6.03 -10.89
N ALA A 457 -6.20 5.77 -12.10
CA ALA A 457 -4.99 6.42 -12.59
C ALA A 457 -5.08 7.96 -12.54
N LYS A 458 -6.28 8.53 -12.75
CA LYS A 458 -6.55 9.97 -12.64
C LYS A 458 -6.43 10.54 -11.22
N GLU A 459 -6.60 9.71 -10.20
CA GLU A 459 -6.51 10.13 -8.79
C GLU A 459 -5.09 9.99 -8.23
N LEU A 460 -4.18 9.38 -8.98
CA LEU A 460 -2.79 9.22 -8.59
C LEU A 460 -1.95 10.42 -9.01
N PRO A 461 -0.90 10.77 -8.24
CA PRO A 461 0.16 11.62 -8.74
C PRO A 461 0.75 11.05 -10.06
N MET A 462 1.28 11.92 -10.91
CA MET A 462 1.62 11.58 -12.29
C MET A 462 2.65 10.45 -12.38
N GLU A 463 3.62 10.44 -11.48
CA GLU A 463 4.64 9.39 -11.35
C GLU A 463 4.02 8.00 -11.10
N TYR A 464 3.05 7.91 -10.19
CA TYR A 464 2.37 6.65 -9.84
C TYR A 464 1.34 6.25 -10.87
N ALA A 465 0.71 7.21 -11.56
CA ALA A 465 -0.18 6.92 -12.67
C ALA A 465 0.58 6.28 -13.84
N LEU A 466 1.79 6.77 -14.14
CA LEU A 466 2.68 6.18 -15.14
C LEU A 466 3.14 4.79 -14.72
N GLU A 467 3.58 4.63 -13.47
CA GLU A 467 3.96 3.32 -12.91
C GLU A 467 2.82 2.32 -13.02
N LEU A 468 1.60 2.68 -12.58
CA LEU A 468 0.42 1.82 -12.67
C LEU A 468 0.14 1.37 -14.11
N ASN A 469 0.19 2.29 -15.07
CA ASN A 469 -0.02 1.97 -16.48
C ASN A 469 1.03 1.00 -17.01
N ARG A 470 2.31 1.20 -16.63
CA ARG A 470 3.40 0.32 -17.04
C ARG A 470 3.29 -1.06 -16.40
N LEU A 471 2.92 -1.13 -15.13
CA LEU A 471 2.67 -2.39 -14.44
C LEU A 471 1.54 -3.18 -15.10
N ILE A 472 0.47 -2.50 -15.53
CA ILE A 472 -0.61 -3.15 -16.26
C ILE A 472 -0.10 -3.72 -17.59
N GLU A 473 0.69 -2.98 -18.37
CA GLU A 473 1.28 -3.50 -19.61
C GLU A 473 2.12 -4.75 -19.38
N LEU A 474 2.99 -4.75 -18.37
CA LEU A 474 3.81 -5.91 -18.01
C LEU A 474 2.95 -7.10 -17.57
N GLN A 475 1.88 -6.84 -16.83
CA GLN A 475 0.90 -7.87 -16.45
C GLN A 475 0.02 -8.32 -17.64
N MET A 476 0.10 -7.66 -18.81
CA MET A 476 -0.57 -8.01 -20.06
C MET A 476 0.34 -8.73 -21.06
N GLU A 477 1.67 -8.62 -20.95
CA GLU A 477 2.60 -9.38 -21.78
C GLU A 477 2.37 -10.89 -21.60
N GLY A 478 2.31 -11.63 -22.72
CA GLY A 478 2.05 -13.08 -22.75
C GLY A 478 0.60 -13.49 -22.43
N ALA A 479 -0.40 -12.62 -22.65
CA ALA A 479 -1.82 -12.90 -22.40
C ALA A 479 -2.45 -13.94 -23.32
N VAL A 480 -1.76 -14.26 -24.40
CA VAL A 480 -2.23 -15.19 -25.41
C VAL A 480 -1.49 -16.52 -25.24
N GLY A 481 -2.18 -17.48 -24.62
CA GLY A 481 -1.74 -18.86 -24.42
C GLY A 481 -2.79 -19.72 -23.73
#